data_AF-A0A958ST27-F1
#
_entry.id   AF-A0A958ST27-F1
#
_cell.length_a   1.000
_cell.length_b   1.000
_cell.length_c   1.000
_cell.angle_alpha   90.00
_cell.angle_beta   90.00
_cell.angle_gamma   90.00
#
_symmetry.space_group_name_H-M   'P 1'
#
loop_
_entity.id
_entity.type
_entity.pdbx_description
1 polymer ?
#
loop_
_entity_poly.entity_id
_entity_poly.type
_entity_poly.pdbx_seq_one_letter_code
_entity_poly.pdbx_strand_id
1 'polypeptide(L)' 'KNNHPDLTSNDLRLCAYLRLNLTSKEIAPLLNISPKSVEVKRYRLRKKMNLPHEDSLTDYILGL' A
#
# COMPACT_ATOMS: atom_id res chain seq x y z
N LYS A 1 -6.83 12.19 8.94
CA LYS A 1 -5.39 12.35 9.28
C LYS A 1 -4.91 11.50 10.48
N ASN A 2 -5.72 10.65 11.11
CA ASN A 2 -5.37 9.99 12.40
C ASN A 2 -5.57 8.47 12.47
N ASN A 3 -5.74 7.75 11.35
CA ASN A 3 -6.18 6.35 11.44
C ASN A 3 -5.03 5.33 11.52
N HIS A 4 -3.81 5.68 11.08
CA HIS A 4 -2.67 4.75 11.10
C HIS A 4 -1.33 5.50 11.26
N PRO A 5 -0.91 5.87 12.48
CA PRO A 5 0.36 6.56 12.73
C PRO A 5 1.60 5.70 12.40
N ASP A 6 1.43 4.37 12.31
CA ASP A 6 2.48 3.43 11.94
C ASP A 6 2.83 3.45 10.46
N LEU A 7 2.09 4.16 9.61
CA LEU A 7 2.41 4.23 8.19
C LEU A 7 3.64 5.12 7.97
N THR A 8 4.69 4.50 7.44
CA THR A 8 5.89 5.24 7.04
C THR A 8 5.58 6.09 5.80
N SER A 9 6.35 7.15 5.53
CA SER A 9 6.16 7.98 4.32
C SER A 9 6.18 7.15 3.01
N ASN A 10 6.95 6.06 3.00
CA ASN A 10 6.98 5.08 1.92
C ASN A 10 5.68 4.30 1.75
N ASP A 11 5.00 3.98 2.85
CA ASP A 11 3.73 3.28 2.89
C ASP A 11 2.60 4.19 2.39
N LEU A 12 2.62 5.47 2.79
CA LEU A 12 1.71 6.50 2.27
C LEU A 12 1.84 6.70 0.76
N ARG A 13 3.07 6.72 0.24
CA ARG A 13 3.30 6.76 -1.22
C ARG A 13 2.73 5.53 -1.91
N LEU A 14 2.95 4.33 -1.34
CA LEU A 14 2.36 3.10 -1.86
C LEU A 14 0.82 3.18 -1.87
N CYS A 15 0.20 3.69 -0.81
CA CYS A 15 -1.25 3.91 -0.76
C CYS A 15 -1.72 4.88 -1.85
N ALA A 16 -1.02 5.99 -2.06
CA ALA A 16 -1.36 6.94 -3.11
C ALA A 16 -1.31 6.30 -4.50
N TYR A 17 -0.32 5.44 -4.77
CA TYR A 17 -0.24 4.72 -6.04
C TYR A 17 -1.32 3.63 -6.18
N LEU A 18 -1.65 2.94 -5.10
CA LEU A 18 -2.76 1.98 -5.07
C LEU A 18 -4.11 2.69 -5.33
N ARG A 19 -4.30 3.89 -4.78
CA ARG A 19 -5.46 4.75 -5.06
C ARG A 19 -5.53 5.22 -6.51
N LEU A 20 -4.37 5.37 -7.17
CA LEU A 20 -4.27 5.61 -8.61
C LEU A 20 -4.47 4.34 -9.46
N ASN A 21 -4.84 3.22 -8.84
CA ASN A 21 -5.06 1.93 -9.48
C ASN A 21 -3.82 1.37 -10.21
N LEU A 22 -2.61 1.79 -9.77
CA LEU A 22 -1.35 1.34 -10.35
C LEU A 22 -0.99 -0.07 -9.88
N THR A 23 -0.39 -0.84 -10.77
CA THR A 23 0.04 -2.20 -10.48
C THR A 23 1.41 -2.22 -9.78
N SER A 24 1.73 -3.29 -9.06
CA SER A 24 3.03 -3.44 -8.37
C SER A 24 4.24 -3.29 -9.30
N LYS A 25 4.06 -3.58 -10.60
CA LYS A 25 5.08 -3.43 -11.64
C LYS A 25 5.31 -1.97 -12.02
N GLU A 26 4.28 -1.13 -11.99
CA GLU A 26 4.38 0.31 -12.24
C GLU A 26 4.85 1.06 -11.01
N ILE A 27 4.45 0.60 -9.83
CA ILE A 27 4.85 1.19 -8.55
C ILE A 27 6.34 0.95 -8.25
N ALA A 28 6.88 -0.19 -8.65
CA ALA A 28 8.28 -0.56 -8.45
C ALA A 28 9.27 0.53 -8.94
N PRO A 29 9.25 0.94 -10.22
CA PRO A 29 10.12 2.01 -10.70
C PRO A 29 9.79 3.38 -10.09
N LEU A 30 8.52 3.67 -9.79
CA LEU A 30 8.12 4.95 -9.17
C LEU A 30 8.65 5.11 -7.74
N LEU A 31 8.77 4.01 -6.99
CA LEU A 31 9.35 3.98 -5.66
C LEU A 31 10.86 3.69 -5.67
N ASN A 32 11.45 3.51 -6.86
CA ASN A 32 12.85 3.12 -7.05
C ASN A 32 13.22 1.83 -6.30
N ILE A 33 12.29 0.88 -6.24
CA ILE A 33 12.45 -0.43 -5.56
C ILE A 33 12.04 -1.57 -6.49
N SER A 34 12.49 -2.79 -6.18
CA SER A 34 12.06 -3.97 -6.94
C SER A 34 10.57 -4.28 -6.70
N PRO A 35 9.86 -4.88 -7.69
CA PRO A 35 8.46 -5.30 -7.52
C PRO A 35 8.27 -6.26 -6.34
N LYS A 36 9.27 -7.10 -6.06
CA LYS A 36 9.30 -7.97 -4.89
C LYS A 36 9.27 -7.18 -3.56
N SER A 37 9.92 -6.02 -3.50
CA SER A 37 9.84 -5.12 -2.34
C SER A 37 8.47 -4.46 -2.21
N VAL A 38 7.80 -4.17 -3.34
CA VAL A 38 6.42 -3.66 -3.34
C VAL A 38 5.47 -4.69 -2.74
N GLU A 39 5.60 -5.97 -3.10
CA GLU A 39 4.81 -7.06 -2.54
C GLU A 39 5.00 -7.21 -1.03
N VAL A 40 6.26 -7.21 -0.56
CA VAL A 40 6.57 -7.26 0.88
C VAL A 40 5.99 -6.06 1.62
N LYS A 41 6.11 -4.86 1.05
CA LYS A 41 5.48 -3.65 1.62
C LYS A 41 3.97 -3.79 1.67
N ARG A 42 3.33 -4.28 0.61
CA ARG A 42 1.87 -4.50 0.55
C ARG A 42 1.40 -5.49 1.62
N TYR A 43 2.16 -6.56 1.84
CA TYR A 43 1.90 -7.54 2.92
C TYR A 43 2.03 -6.91 4.31
N ARG A 44 3.11 -6.13 4.54
CA ARG A 44 3.29 -5.39 5.80
C ARG A 44 2.21 -4.34 6.03
N LEU A 45 1.82 -3.61 4.99
CA LEU A 45 0.75 -2.61 5.02
C LEU A 45 -0.57 -3.25 5.46
N ARG A 46 -0.90 -4.38 4.84
CA ARG A 46 -2.09 -5.16 5.18
C ARG A 46 -2.07 -5.63 6.63
N LYS A 47 -0.91 -6.11 7.11
CA LYS A 47 -0.75 -6.52 8.51
C LYS A 47 -0.85 -5.34 9.48
N LYS A 48 -0.30 -4.16 9.14
CA LYS A 48 -0.42 -2.94 9.95
C LYS A 48 -1.86 -2.42 10.03
N MET A 49 -2.60 -2.50 8.92
CA MET A 49 -4.00 -2.10 8.87
C MET A 49 -4.97 -3.16 9.40
N ASN A 50 -4.45 -4.34 9.78
CA ASN A 50 -5.22 -5.46 10.30
C ASN A 50 -6.40 -5.86 9.39
N LEU A 51 -6.20 -5.77 8.08
CA LEU A 51 -7.23 -6.03 7.07
C LEU A 51 -7.40 -7.54 6.82
N PRO A 52 -8.63 -8.07 6.92
CA PRO A 52 -8.93 -9.47 6.59
C PRO A 52 -8.67 -9.75 5.10
N HIS A 53 -8.61 -11.03 4.73
CA HIS A 53 -8.30 -11.44 3.35
C HIS A 53 -9.38 -11.09 2.34
N GLU A 54 -10.60 -10.91 2.82
CA GLU A 54 -11.74 -10.55 2.01
C GLU A 54 -11.74 -9.07 1.63
N ASP A 55 -11.09 -8.21 2.43
CA ASP A 55 -10.98 -6.79 2.12
C ASP A 55 -9.76 -6.49 1.24
N SER A 56 -10.03 -5.90 0.09
CA SER A 56 -8.97 -5.38 -0.77
C SER A 56 -8.35 -4.16 -0.11
N LEU A 57 -7.04 -4.24 0.18
CA LEU A 57 -6.24 -3.11 0.64
C LEU A 57 -6.48 -1.85 -0.22
N THR A 58 -6.62 -2.03 -1.54
CA THR A 58 -6.94 -0.97 -2.49
C THR A 58 -8.29 -0.32 -2.20
N ASP A 59 -9.31 -1.13 -1.89
CA ASP A 59 -10.69 -0.71 -1.61
C ASP A 59 -10.76 0.05 -0.28
N TYR A 60 -10.08 -0.48 0.75
CA TYR A 60 -9.91 0.21 2.04
C TYR A 60 -9.21 1.57 1.90
N ILE A 61 -8.21 1.68 1.01
CA ILE A 61 -7.52 2.95 0.72
C ILE A 61 -8.39 3.88 -0.13
N LEU A 62 -9.25 3.36 -1.00
CA LEU A 62 -10.14 4.15 -1.86
C LEU A 62 -11.31 4.75 -1.06
N GLY A 63 -11.77 4.04 -0.03
CA GLY A 63 -12.83 4.46 0.90
C GLY A 63 -12.38 5.38 2.04
N LEU A 64 -11.07 5.70 2.14
CA LEU A 64 -10.45 6.55 3.17
C LEU A 64 -10.07 7.94 2.62
#